data_AF-D9XC63-F1
#
_entry.id   AF-D9XC63-F1
#
_cell.length_a   1.000
_cell.length_b   1.000
_cell.length_c   1.000
_cell.angle_alpha   90.00
_cell.angle_beta   90.00
_cell.angle_gamma   90.00
#
_symmetry.space_group_name_H-M   'P 1'
#
loop_
_entity.id
_entity.type
_entity.pdbx_description
1 polymer ?
#
loop_
_entity_poly.entity_id
_entity_poly.type
_entity_poly.pdbx_seq_one_letter_code
_entity_poly.pdbx_strand_id
1 'polypeptide(L)'
;MRTQQKIPAVIHQTWKDADVPAHWKKWADSWRLHHPDWGYRLWTDSDNRAFLQEHYPWFLPVYDGYAEPIMRADAIRYFLLDHFGGLYVDLDFECLSPVDNILDGRELVLGCEPQAHTQLLLARQRGFSRIVGNAFIASRPGHPFWAHVHRQLVGAHRMPGALDATGPFFLSRAIDSAPDSASITILGPEVLYPEVSPYAAELFGPQKADYENAHAVHHWSGSWVRDVPGTPRASVGKRFPFWASQELHPVADGLLNLDAQRRRWASGAPAPTVSCLMVTKDRSSTARRAITCFRAQTYPSLELVVVEDGTDDALEQYVRELGDPRIRHHRLPPEGRPLGELRNEAVSLATGPYVCQWDDDDLYDPERVETQMAAIASLGADACFLARERLWWPARHKLAISCARVWEGSMVCAKDRLPRYPALRRGEDTPVAEEVVRTCRVVSVDAPELYT
;
A
#
# COMPACT_ATOMS: atom_id res chain seq x y z
N MET A 1 -26.27 40.02 -15.78
CA MET A 1 -26.56 38.58 -15.59
C MET A 1 -25.35 37.80 -16.07
N ARG A 2 -24.55 37.19 -15.18
CA ARG A 2 -23.49 36.27 -15.61
C ARG A 2 -24.20 35.06 -16.21
N THR A 3 -24.01 34.79 -17.50
CA THR A 3 -24.42 33.53 -18.10
C THR A 3 -23.75 32.42 -17.31
N GLN A 4 -24.53 31.62 -16.60
CA GLN A 4 -24.03 30.47 -15.85
C GLN A 4 -23.40 29.52 -16.87
N GLN A 5 -22.07 29.47 -16.91
CA GLN A 5 -21.37 28.63 -17.87
C GLN A 5 -21.67 27.18 -17.50
N LYS A 6 -22.42 26.50 -18.36
CA LYS A 6 -22.75 25.08 -18.21
C LYS A 6 -21.50 24.23 -18.47
N ILE A 7 -21.51 22.99 -17.96
CA ILE A 7 -20.54 21.95 -18.33
C ILE A 7 -20.65 21.71 -19.85
N PRO A 8 -19.58 21.92 -20.65
CA PRO A 8 -19.60 21.67 -22.08
C PRO A 8 -19.84 20.19 -22.45
N ALA A 9 -20.52 19.94 -23.56
CA ALA A 9 -20.77 18.60 -24.10
C ALA A 9 -19.54 18.07 -24.84
N VAL A 10 -18.45 17.81 -24.12
CA VAL A 10 -17.21 17.24 -24.64
C VAL A 10 -16.63 16.23 -23.66
N ILE A 11 -16.15 15.11 -24.19
CA ILE A 11 -15.55 14.02 -23.43
C ILE A 11 -14.04 14.02 -23.66
N HIS A 12 -13.28 13.93 -22.57
CA HIS A 12 -11.83 13.84 -22.54
C HIS A 12 -11.41 12.50 -21.93
N GLN A 13 -10.54 11.79 -22.62
CA GLN A 13 -9.85 10.61 -22.09
C GLN A 13 -8.36 10.73 -22.40
N THR A 14 -7.51 10.08 -21.60
CA THR A 14 -6.06 10.08 -21.85
C THR A 14 -5.55 8.66 -22.07
N TRP A 15 -4.54 8.54 -22.94
CA TRP A 15 -3.76 7.33 -23.09
C TRP A 15 -2.31 7.67 -23.45
N LYS A 16 -1.43 6.67 -23.42
CA LYS A 16 0.00 6.86 -23.77
C LYS A 16 0.15 7.37 -25.21
N ASP A 17 -0.61 6.77 -26.12
CA ASP A 17 -0.58 7.01 -27.56
C ASP A 17 -1.98 6.78 -28.18
N ALA A 18 -2.05 6.73 -29.51
CA ALA A 18 -3.31 6.52 -30.22
C ALA A 18 -3.80 5.05 -30.18
N ASP A 19 -2.94 4.10 -29.76
CA ASP A 19 -3.18 2.66 -29.83
C ASP A 19 -3.76 2.14 -28.51
N VAL A 20 -5.01 2.52 -28.23
CA VAL A 20 -5.75 2.06 -27.04
C VAL A 20 -6.06 0.54 -27.16
N PRO A 21 -5.69 -0.28 -26.16
CA PRO A 21 -6.03 -1.70 -26.13
C PRO A 21 -7.52 -1.99 -26.31
N ALA A 22 -7.84 -3.04 -27.08
CA ALA A 22 -9.21 -3.35 -27.49
C ALA A 22 -10.21 -3.52 -26.33
N HIS A 23 -9.76 -4.06 -25.20
CA HIS A 23 -10.61 -4.27 -24.02
C HIS A 23 -11.02 -2.94 -23.36
N TRP A 24 -10.14 -1.94 -23.33
CA TRP A 24 -10.48 -0.58 -22.88
C TRP A 24 -11.20 0.22 -23.93
N LYS A 25 -10.90 -0.01 -25.21
CA LYS A 25 -11.61 0.63 -26.32
C LYS A 25 -13.11 0.35 -26.25
N LYS A 26 -13.53 -0.86 -25.85
CA LYS A 26 -14.95 -1.19 -25.61
C LYS A 26 -15.61 -0.21 -24.62
N TRP A 27 -14.98 0.03 -23.47
CA TRP A 27 -15.51 0.91 -22.45
C TRP A 27 -15.42 2.39 -22.86
N ALA A 28 -14.34 2.82 -23.49
CA ALA A 28 -14.23 4.14 -24.09
C ALA A 28 -15.28 4.40 -25.20
N ASP A 29 -15.57 3.41 -26.04
CA ASP A 29 -16.60 3.49 -27.09
C ASP A 29 -18.01 3.64 -26.48
N SER A 30 -18.27 3.06 -25.30
CA SER A 30 -19.59 3.17 -24.64
C SER A 30 -19.99 4.62 -24.36
N TRP A 31 -19.04 5.48 -23.99
CA TRP A 31 -19.28 6.92 -23.77
C TRP A 31 -19.74 7.63 -25.04
N ARG A 32 -19.12 7.32 -26.19
CA ARG A 32 -19.51 7.85 -27.50
C ARG A 32 -20.86 7.30 -27.97
N LEU A 33 -21.16 6.05 -27.65
CA LEU A 33 -22.43 5.43 -27.99
C LEU A 33 -23.60 6.09 -27.26
N HIS A 34 -23.43 6.40 -25.97
CA HIS A 34 -24.46 7.06 -25.16
C HIS A 34 -24.54 8.59 -25.38
N HIS A 35 -23.53 9.20 -26.00
CA HIS A 35 -23.46 10.64 -26.24
C HIS A 35 -23.02 10.96 -27.69
N PRO A 36 -23.80 10.58 -28.72
CA PRO A 36 -23.40 10.72 -30.12
C PRO A 36 -23.20 12.19 -30.56
N ASP A 37 -23.87 13.12 -29.88
CA ASP A 37 -23.82 14.56 -30.19
C ASP A 37 -22.71 15.31 -29.41
N TRP A 38 -22.00 14.62 -28.51
CA TRP A 38 -20.94 15.23 -27.72
C TRP A 38 -19.61 15.21 -28.49
N GLY A 39 -18.79 16.24 -28.29
CA GLY A 39 -17.40 16.21 -28.73
C GLY A 39 -16.61 15.12 -28.01
N TYR A 40 -15.58 14.57 -28.66
CA TYR A 40 -14.71 13.57 -28.05
C TYR A 40 -13.25 13.88 -28.38
N ARG A 41 -12.37 13.79 -27.37
CA ARG A 41 -10.93 13.88 -27.56
C ARG A 41 -10.18 12.87 -26.69
N LEU A 42 -9.42 12.01 -27.36
CA LEU A 42 -8.35 11.24 -26.75
C LEU A 42 -7.08 12.10 -26.75
N TRP A 43 -6.43 12.20 -25.59
CA TRP A 43 -5.17 12.93 -25.43
C TRP A 43 -4.03 11.95 -25.20
N THR A 44 -3.02 11.98 -26.07
CA THR A 44 -1.80 11.20 -25.87
C THR A 44 -0.87 11.85 -24.84
N ASP A 45 0.12 11.12 -24.32
CA ASP A 45 1.15 11.72 -23.45
C ASP A 45 1.86 12.90 -24.13
N SER A 46 2.04 12.83 -25.45
CA SER A 46 2.62 13.91 -26.24
C SER A 46 1.70 15.13 -26.33
N ASP A 47 0.40 14.92 -26.56
CA ASP A 47 -0.60 16.00 -26.58
C ASP A 47 -0.72 16.67 -25.22
N ASN A 48 -0.75 15.87 -24.15
CA ASN A 48 -0.84 16.32 -22.76
C ASN A 48 0.32 17.27 -22.41
N ARG A 49 1.55 16.85 -22.72
CA ARG A 49 2.74 17.66 -22.46
C ARG A 49 2.77 18.92 -23.32
N ALA A 50 2.42 18.83 -24.60
CA ALA A 50 2.35 19.98 -25.51
C ALA A 50 1.32 21.01 -25.04
N PHE A 51 0.14 20.55 -24.63
CA PHE A 51 -0.91 21.40 -24.05
C PHE A 51 -0.43 22.15 -22.80
N LEU A 52 0.24 21.48 -21.87
CA LEU A 52 0.80 22.15 -20.69
C LEU A 52 1.89 23.14 -21.07
N GLN A 53 2.76 22.81 -22.02
CA GLN A 53 3.79 23.71 -22.49
C GLN A 53 3.21 25.00 -23.10
N GLU A 54 2.09 24.88 -23.82
CA GLU A 54 1.42 26.02 -24.45
C GLU A 54 0.62 26.87 -23.45
N HIS A 55 -0.18 26.25 -22.59
CA HIS A 55 -1.18 26.96 -21.78
C HIS A 55 -0.81 27.09 -20.29
N TYR A 56 0.00 26.19 -19.76
CA TYR A 56 0.40 26.14 -18.34
C TYR A 56 1.91 25.90 -18.15
N PRO A 57 2.80 26.65 -18.84
CA PRO A 57 4.24 26.35 -18.87
C PRO A 57 4.89 26.39 -17.48
N TRP A 58 4.30 27.14 -16.54
CA TRP A 58 4.76 27.22 -15.16
C TRP A 58 4.66 25.88 -14.39
N PHE A 59 3.75 24.99 -14.79
CA PHE A 59 3.57 23.69 -14.14
C PHE A 59 4.44 22.59 -14.77
N LEU A 60 4.98 22.81 -15.97
CA LEU A 60 5.74 21.82 -16.72
C LEU A 60 6.93 21.21 -15.93
N PRO A 61 7.71 21.96 -15.13
CA PRO A 61 8.76 21.38 -14.31
C PRO A 61 8.25 20.39 -13.24
N VAL A 62 7.06 20.64 -12.70
CA VAL A 62 6.41 19.73 -11.75
C VAL A 62 5.90 18.49 -12.47
N TYR A 63 5.24 18.70 -13.61
CA TYR A 63 4.68 17.63 -14.44
C TYR A 63 5.75 16.65 -14.97
N ASP A 64 6.84 17.18 -15.51
CA ASP A 64 7.97 16.39 -16.00
C ASP A 64 8.72 15.71 -14.83
N GLY A 65 8.64 16.28 -13.62
CA GLY A 65 9.28 15.79 -12.42
C GLY A 65 8.56 14.63 -11.71
N TYR A 66 7.33 14.29 -12.11
CA TYR A 66 6.61 13.16 -11.53
C TYR A 66 7.31 11.81 -11.80
N ALA A 67 7.46 11.01 -10.75
CA ALA A 67 8.18 9.74 -10.80
C ALA A 67 7.42 8.69 -11.63
N GLU A 68 6.10 8.63 -11.48
CA GLU A 68 5.24 7.62 -12.12
C GLU A 68 4.44 8.23 -13.29
N PRO A 69 4.32 7.55 -14.44
CA PRO A 69 3.50 8.03 -15.56
C PRO A 69 2.03 8.29 -15.18
N ILE A 70 1.47 7.51 -14.27
CA ILE A 70 0.08 7.68 -13.81
C ILE A 70 -0.13 9.04 -13.13
N MET A 71 0.88 9.60 -12.45
CA MET A 71 0.77 10.91 -11.81
C MET A 71 0.58 12.01 -12.86
N ARG A 72 1.18 11.86 -14.04
CA ARG A 72 0.98 12.76 -15.17
C ARG A 72 -0.43 12.66 -15.74
N ALA A 73 -0.99 11.45 -15.87
CA ALA A 73 -2.37 11.24 -16.30
C ALA A 73 -3.39 11.78 -15.28
N ASP A 74 -3.09 11.63 -13.99
CA ASP A 74 -3.88 12.19 -12.90
C ASP A 74 -3.82 13.71 -12.83
N ALA A 75 -2.65 14.31 -13.05
CA ALA A 75 -2.52 15.77 -13.02
C ALA A 75 -3.18 16.42 -14.25
N ILE A 76 -2.97 15.89 -15.45
CA ILE A 76 -3.39 16.54 -16.70
C ILE A 76 -4.91 16.71 -16.77
N ARG A 77 -5.70 15.75 -16.26
CA ARG A 77 -7.17 15.82 -16.30
C ARG A 77 -7.72 17.07 -15.61
N TYR A 78 -7.04 17.56 -14.56
CA TYR A 78 -7.43 18.79 -13.86
C TYR A 78 -7.23 20.03 -14.74
N PHE A 79 -6.14 20.10 -15.50
CA PHE A 79 -5.86 21.23 -16.39
C PHE A 79 -6.75 21.20 -17.64
N LEU A 80 -7.05 20.01 -18.17
CA LEU A 80 -7.99 19.87 -19.29
C LEU A 80 -9.38 20.39 -18.91
N LEU A 81 -9.86 20.05 -17.71
CA LEU A 81 -11.16 20.51 -17.20
C LEU A 81 -11.16 22.00 -16.82
N ASP A 82 -10.06 22.54 -16.31
CA ASP A 82 -9.94 23.99 -16.11
C ASP A 82 -10.02 24.75 -17.43
N HIS A 83 -9.34 24.27 -18.46
CA HIS A 83 -9.21 24.97 -19.73
C HIS A 83 -10.44 24.81 -20.64
N PHE A 84 -10.84 23.57 -20.92
CA PHE A 84 -11.91 23.24 -21.85
C PHE A 84 -13.25 23.02 -21.14
N GLY A 85 -13.23 22.64 -19.86
CA GLY A 85 -14.38 22.06 -19.19
C GLY A 85 -14.70 20.67 -19.76
N GLY A 86 -15.97 20.28 -19.63
CA GLY A 86 -16.49 19.02 -20.16
C GLY A 86 -16.44 17.90 -19.14
N LEU A 87 -16.43 16.67 -19.65
CA LEU A 87 -16.32 15.45 -18.88
C LEU A 87 -14.96 14.81 -19.12
N TYR A 88 -14.16 14.65 -18.08
CA TYR A 88 -13.04 13.73 -18.10
C TYR A 88 -13.48 12.38 -17.53
N VAL A 89 -13.11 11.29 -18.21
CA VAL A 89 -13.36 9.94 -17.73
C VAL A 89 -12.23 8.97 -18.10
N ASP A 90 -11.84 8.10 -17.17
CA ASP A 90 -10.81 7.08 -17.42
C ASP A 90 -11.26 6.02 -18.44
N LEU A 91 -10.30 5.35 -19.08
CA LEU A 91 -10.57 4.36 -20.13
C LEU A 91 -11.20 3.06 -19.62
N ASP A 92 -11.04 2.76 -18.33
CA ASP A 92 -11.67 1.63 -17.63
C ASP A 92 -12.96 2.02 -16.91
N PHE A 93 -13.57 3.12 -17.32
CA PHE A 93 -14.91 3.51 -16.93
C PHE A 93 -15.89 3.21 -18.07
N GLU A 94 -16.88 2.36 -17.81
CA GLU A 94 -17.95 2.03 -18.75
C GLU A 94 -19.17 2.91 -18.50
N CYS A 95 -19.71 3.48 -19.57
CA CYS A 95 -20.95 4.23 -19.56
C CYS A 95 -22.12 3.25 -19.71
N LEU A 96 -23.10 3.32 -18.80
CA LEU A 96 -24.29 2.47 -18.80
C LEU A 96 -25.52 3.21 -19.33
N SER A 97 -25.56 4.53 -19.17
CA SER A 97 -26.62 5.42 -19.66
C SER A 97 -26.14 6.87 -19.81
N PRO A 98 -26.85 7.72 -20.59
CA PRO A 98 -26.49 9.13 -20.73
C PRO A 98 -26.39 9.85 -19.38
N VAL A 99 -25.46 10.80 -19.27
CA VAL A 99 -25.19 11.53 -18.01
C VAL A 99 -25.74 12.96 -17.99
N ASP A 100 -26.42 13.40 -19.05
CA ASP A 100 -26.95 14.77 -19.18
C ASP A 100 -27.80 15.18 -17.96
N ASN A 101 -28.63 14.27 -17.45
CA ASN A 101 -29.50 14.49 -16.29
C ASN A 101 -28.74 14.69 -14.98
N ILE A 102 -27.61 14.00 -14.78
CA ILE A 102 -26.77 14.14 -13.58
C ILE A 102 -25.78 15.30 -13.69
N LEU A 103 -25.72 15.98 -14.83
CA LEU A 103 -24.88 17.15 -15.09
C LEU A 103 -25.68 18.46 -15.24
N ASP A 104 -26.96 18.40 -15.61
CA ASP A 104 -27.76 19.60 -15.86
C ASP A 104 -27.83 20.53 -14.64
N GLY A 105 -27.65 21.82 -14.91
CA GLY A 105 -27.64 22.87 -13.88
C GLY A 105 -26.44 22.87 -12.93
N ARG A 106 -25.46 21.98 -13.08
CA ARG A 106 -24.29 21.86 -12.19
C ARG A 106 -23.04 22.48 -12.81
N GLU A 107 -22.10 22.91 -11.97
CA GLU A 107 -20.85 23.54 -12.40
C GLU A 107 -19.61 22.64 -12.27
N LEU A 108 -19.61 21.76 -11.27
CA LEU A 108 -18.59 20.74 -11.04
C LEU A 108 -19.26 19.50 -10.44
N VAL A 109 -19.05 18.33 -11.05
CA VAL A 109 -19.61 17.05 -10.64
C VAL A 109 -18.50 16.01 -10.54
N LEU A 110 -18.41 15.35 -9.39
CA LEU A 110 -17.52 14.22 -9.11
C LEU A 110 -18.33 13.07 -8.50
N GLY A 111 -17.70 11.91 -8.32
CA GLY A 111 -18.32 10.79 -7.61
C GLY A 111 -17.50 10.35 -6.39
N CYS A 112 -18.19 9.90 -5.36
CA CYS A 112 -17.61 9.25 -4.20
C CYS A 112 -17.35 7.78 -4.52
N GLU A 113 -16.16 7.29 -4.15
CA GLU A 113 -15.85 5.86 -4.21
C GLU A 113 -16.64 5.08 -3.13
N PRO A 114 -16.76 3.76 -3.27
CA PRO A 114 -17.46 2.92 -2.30
C PRO A 114 -16.87 3.03 -0.88
N GLN A 115 -17.75 2.94 0.14
CA GLN A 115 -17.32 3.03 1.53
C GLN A 115 -16.29 1.97 1.92
N ALA A 116 -16.30 0.78 1.31
CA ALA A 116 -15.29 -0.25 1.53
C ALA A 116 -13.85 0.26 1.25
N HIS A 117 -13.67 1.22 0.36
CA HIS A 117 -12.35 1.78 0.04
C HIS A 117 -11.77 2.60 1.20
N THR A 118 -12.60 3.21 2.04
CA THR A 118 -12.13 3.94 3.23
C THR A 118 -11.60 3.00 4.30
N GLN A 119 -11.98 1.71 4.25
CA GLN A 119 -11.52 0.67 5.16
C GLN A 119 -10.18 0.06 4.74
N LEU A 120 -9.68 0.36 3.53
CA LEU A 120 -8.34 -0.02 3.09
C LEU A 120 -7.29 0.66 3.96
N LEU A 121 -6.20 -0.04 4.28
CA LEU A 121 -5.16 0.45 5.19
C LEU A 121 -4.67 1.85 4.82
N LEU A 122 -4.37 2.06 3.54
CA LEU A 122 -3.85 3.34 3.06
C LEU A 122 -4.82 4.49 3.34
N ALA A 123 -6.13 4.26 3.12
CA ALA A 123 -7.16 5.25 3.39
C ALA A 123 -7.36 5.47 4.91
N ARG A 124 -7.40 4.39 5.69
CA ARG A 124 -7.53 4.44 7.17
C ARG A 124 -6.38 5.18 7.83
N GLN A 125 -5.14 4.92 7.41
CA GLN A 125 -3.94 5.60 7.93
C GLN A 125 -3.95 7.11 7.65
N ARG A 126 -4.65 7.54 6.60
CA ARG A 126 -4.79 8.94 6.22
C ARG A 126 -6.05 9.59 6.80
N GLY A 127 -6.86 8.84 7.55
CA GLY A 127 -8.05 9.35 8.23
C GLY A 127 -9.21 9.69 7.30
N PHE A 128 -9.29 9.10 6.10
CA PHE A 128 -10.38 9.40 5.18
C PHE A 128 -11.71 8.80 5.63
N SER A 129 -12.71 9.65 5.85
CA SER A 129 -14.11 9.23 6.06
C SER A 129 -14.86 9.00 4.73
N ARG A 130 -14.33 9.54 3.63
CA ARG A 130 -14.80 9.38 2.26
C ARG A 130 -13.64 9.54 1.28
N ILE A 131 -13.76 8.97 0.09
CA ILE A 131 -12.80 9.15 -1.01
C ILE A 131 -13.57 9.66 -2.23
N VAL A 132 -13.14 10.77 -2.79
CA VAL A 132 -13.66 11.31 -4.06
C VAL A 132 -12.79 10.76 -5.18
N GLY A 133 -13.40 9.99 -6.08
CA GLY A 133 -12.70 9.38 -7.20
C GLY A 133 -12.30 10.44 -8.23
N ASN A 134 -11.10 10.30 -8.79
CA ASN A 134 -10.60 11.18 -9.85
C ASN A 134 -10.85 10.64 -11.26
N ALA A 135 -11.50 9.48 -11.39
CA ALA A 135 -11.72 8.75 -12.64
C ALA A 135 -12.95 9.24 -13.44
N PHE A 136 -13.87 9.97 -12.81
CA PHE A 136 -14.98 10.68 -13.46
C PHE A 136 -15.07 12.08 -12.88
N ILE A 137 -14.91 13.11 -13.71
CA ILE A 137 -15.01 14.50 -13.29
C ILE A 137 -15.60 15.34 -14.43
N ALA A 138 -16.70 16.02 -14.16
CA ALA A 138 -17.32 16.95 -15.11
C ALA A 138 -17.28 18.38 -14.58
N SER A 139 -16.85 19.35 -15.38
CA SER A 139 -16.73 20.73 -14.94
C SER A 139 -16.98 21.73 -16.05
N ARG A 140 -17.49 22.91 -15.70
CA ARG A 140 -17.39 24.07 -16.58
C ARG A 140 -15.94 24.57 -16.65
N PRO A 141 -15.52 25.18 -17.77
CA PRO A 141 -14.20 25.79 -17.84
C PRO A 141 -14.06 26.91 -16.79
N GLY A 142 -12.86 27.07 -16.24
CA GLY A 142 -12.52 28.10 -15.26
C GLY A 142 -13.32 28.01 -13.95
N HIS A 143 -13.71 26.81 -13.51
CA HIS A 143 -14.31 26.63 -12.19
C HIS A 143 -13.30 27.04 -11.08
N PRO A 144 -13.67 27.86 -10.07
CA PRO A 144 -12.73 28.37 -9.05
C PRO A 144 -11.98 27.27 -8.28
N PHE A 145 -12.56 26.08 -8.20
CA PHE A 145 -11.92 24.90 -7.62
C PHE A 145 -10.58 24.56 -8.31
N TRP A 146 -10.44 24.77 -9.61
CA TRP A 146 -9.22 24.40 -10.33
C TRP A 146 -8.01 25.23 -9.93
N ALA A 147 -8.20 26.53 -9.68
CA ALA A 147 -7.14 27.38 -9.14
C ALA A 147 -6.66 26.88 -7.75
N HIS A 148 -7.55 26.29 -6.96
CA HIS A 148 -7.21 25.66 -5.69
C HIS A 148 -6.45 24.34 -5.88
N VAL A 149 -6.93 23.47 -6.77
CA VAL A 149 -6.27 22.21 -7.14
C VAL A 149 -4.86 22.45 -7.67
N HIS A 150 -4.67 23.41 -8.58
CA HIS A 150 -3.36 23.73 -9.16
C HIS A 150 -2.34 24.14 -8.10
N ARG A 151 -2.74 24.96 -7.11
CA ARG A 151 -1.85 25.31 -5.99
C ARG A 151 -1.50 24.09 -5.14
N GLN A 152 -2.45 23.21 -4.89
CA GLN A 152 -2.19 22.01 -4.09
C GLN A 152 -1.32 20.99 -4.80
N LEU A 153 -1.46 20.82 -6.13
CA LEU A 153 -0.58 19.94 -6.91
C LEU A 153 0.89 20.34 -6.76
N VAL A 154 1.19 21.65 -6.76
CA VAL A 154 2.56 22.16 -6.50
C VAL A 154 3.03 21.81 -5.09
N GLY A 155 2.16 21.79 -4.08
CA GLY A 155 2.53 21.33 -2.73
C GLY A 155 2.71 19.82 -2.64
N ALA A 156 1.87 19.06 -3.34
CA ALA A 156 1.77 17.61 -3.25
C ALA A 156 2.73 16.85 -4.17
N HIS A 157 3.42 17.52 -5.11
CA HIS A 157 4.23 16.85 -6.14
C HIS A 157 5.37 15.93 -5.64
N ARG A 158 5.75 16.04 -4.36
CA ARG A 158 6.75 15.18 -3.72
C ARG A 158 6.15 14.13 -2.78
N MET A 159 4.82 14.06 -2.69
CA MET A 159 4.16 13.04 -1.89
C MET A 159 4.38 11.65 -2.50
N PRO A 160 4.47 10.58 -1.67
CA PRO A 160 4.64 9.22 -2.16
C PRO A 160 3.43 8.73 -2.95
N GLY A 161 3.68 8.17 -4.13
CA GLY A 161 2.68 7.42 -4.88
C GLY A 161 1.57 8.28 -5.51
N ALA A 162 1.00 7.78 -6.60
CA ALA A 162 0.04 8.57 -7.36
C ALA A 162 -1.22 8.91 -6.56
N LEU A 163 -1.69 8.02 -5.68
CA LEU A 163 -2.89 8.26 -4.85
C LEU A 163 -2.82 9.59 -4.08
N ASP A 164 -1.66 9.87 -3.47
CA ASP A 164 -1.47 11.06 -2.63
C ASP A 164 -0.96 12.30 -3.37
N ALA A 165 -0.16 12.12 -4.42
CA ALA A 165 0.42 13.24 -5.15
C ALA A 165 -0.58 13.90 -6.10
N THR A 166 -1.41 13.09 -6.76
CA THR A 166 -2.24 13.53 -7.90
C THR A 166 -3.59 12.81 -7.99
N GLY A 167 -3.76 11.69 -7.29
CA GLY A 167 -4.88 10.76 -7.44
C GLY A 167 -6.08 11.05 -6.51
N PRO A 168 -6.88 10.02 -6.17
CA PRO A 168 -8.12 10.22 -5.41
C PRO A 168 -7.90 10.71 -3.97
N PHE A 169 -6.77 10.38 -3.30
CA PHE A 169 -6.50 10.93 -1.96
C PHE A 169 -6.10 12.40 -2.03
N PHE A 170 -5.32 12.77 -3.03
CA PHE A 170 -5.03 14.17 -3.34
C PHE A 170 -6.35 14.95 -3.56
N LEU A 171 -7.20 14.45 -4.46
CA LEU A 171 -8.44 15.12 -4.81
C LEU A 171 -9.41 15.24 -3.62
N SER A 172 -9.50 14.19 -2.79
CA SER A 172 -10.32 14.21 -1.57
C SER A 172 -9.88 15.33 -0.62
N ARG A 173 -8.57 15.49 -0.37
CA ARG A 173 -8.04 16.60 0.44
C ARG A 173 -8.29 17.96 -0.20
N ALA A 174 -8.16 18.05 -1.53
CA ALA A 174 -8.40 19.29 -2.25
C ALA A 174 -9.88 19.74 -2.14
N ILE A 175 -10.81 18.79 -2.26
CA ILE A 175 -12.25 19.00 -2.04
C ILE A 175 -12.52 19.46 -0.61
N ASP A 176 -12.01 18.75 0.40
CA ASP A 176 -12.29 19.04 1.80
C ASP A 176 -11.77 20.42 2.25
N SER A 177 -10.73 20.92 1.57
CA SER A 177 -10.15 22.25 1.81
C SER A 177 -10.61 23.32 0.82
N ALA A 178 -11.58 23.02 -0.05
CA ALA A 178 -12.04 23.95 -1.07
C ALA A 178 -12.67 25.20 -0.44
N PRO A 179 -12.34 26.42 -0.91
CA PRO A 179 -12.84 27.66 -0.32
C PRO A 179 -14.33 27.91 -0.59
N ASP A 180 -14.89 27.30 -1.64
CA ASP A 180 -16.32 27.33 -1.97
C ASP A 180 -16.76 25.93 -2.41
N SER A 181 -17.57 25.28 -1.58
CA SER A 181 -18.11 23.94 -1.82
C SER A 181 -19.53 23.96 -2.38
N ALA A 182 -20.21 25.12 -2.44
CA ALA A 182 -21.62 25.19 -2.83
C ALA A 182 -21.85 24.85 -4.31
N SER A 183 -20.84 25.07 -5.15
CA SER A 183 -20.84 24.76 -6.58
C SER A 183 -20.32 23.36 -6.92
N ILE A 184 -19.86 22.60 -5.92
CA ILE A 184 -19.27 21.26 -6.08
C ILE A 184 -20.31 20.20 -5.74
N THR A 185 -20.70 19.40 -6.73
CA THR A 185 -21.60 18.26 -6.54
C THR A 185 -20.80 16.97 -6.46
N ILE A 186 -21.03 16.17 -5.42
CA ILE A 186 -20.41 14.85 -5.25
C ILE A 186 -21.52 13.82 -5.20
N LEU A 187 -21.59 13.00 -6.26
CA LEU A 187 -22.54 11.92 -6.41
C LEU A 187 -22.12 10.71 -5.56
N GLY A 188 -23.10 9.93 -5.09
CA GLY A 188 -22.84 8.72 -4.34
C GLY A 188 -22.27 7.58 -5.22
N PRO A 189 -21.65 6.56 -4.60
CA PRO A 189 -21.10 5.42 -5.32
C PRO A 189 -22.16 4.69 -6.14
N GLU A 190 -23.43 4.65 -5.71
CA GLU A 190 -24.53 4.05 -6.45
C GLU A 190 -24.79 4.66 -7.85
N VAL A 191 -24.29 5.87 -8.10
CA VAL A 191 -24.47 6.57 -9.38
C VAL A 191 -23.29 6.35 -10.33
N LEU A 192 -22.06 6.34 -9.81
CA LEU A 192 -20.83 6.33 -10.62
C LEU A 192 -19.86 5.19 -10.30
N TYR A 193 -19.87 4.67 -9.07
CA TYR A 193 -18.95 3.64 -8.60
C TYR A 193 -19.73 2.49 -7.91
N PRO A 194 -20.65 1.81 -8.61
CA PRO A 194 -21.52 0.80 -7.99
C PRO A 194 -20.74 -0.45 -7.54
N GLU A 195 -19.53 -0.66 -8.09
CA GLU A 195 -18.64 -1.77 -7.75
C GLU A 195 -17.45 -1.34 -6.89
N VAL A 196 -17.03 -2.24 -6.00
CA VAL A 196 -15.78 -2.13 -5.25
C VAL A 196 -14.60 -2.62 -6.08
N SER A 197 -13.43 -2.04 -5.85
CA SER A 197 -12.18 -2.48 -6.46
C SER A 197 -11.85 -3.93 -6.12
N PRO A 198 -11.12 -4.65 -6.99
CA PRO A 198 -10.65 -6.00 -6.70
C PRO A 198 -9.92 -6.12 -5.36
N TYR A 199 -9.12 -5.12 -4.99
CA TYR A 199 -8.43 -5.08 -3.69
C TYR A 199 -9.41 -5.06 -2.51
N ALA A 200 -10.48 -4.27 -2.61
CA ALA A 200 -11.52 -4.24 -1.59
C ALA A 200 -12.36 -5.53 -1.60
N ALA A 201 -12.63 -6.11 -2.77
CA ALA A 201 -13.35 -7.38 -2.88
C ALA A 201 -12.55 -8.56 -2.30
N GLU A 202 -11.24 -8.60 -2.49
CA GLU A 202 -10.34 -9.59 -1.88
C GLU A 202 -10.35 -9.49 -0.34
N LEU A 203 -10.43 -8.27 0.19
CA LEU A 203 -10.38 -7.98 1.62
C LEU A 203 -11.71 -8.21 2.35
N PHE A 204 -12.81 -7.73 1.75
CA PHE A 204 -14.11 -7.66 2.42
C PHE A 204 -15.15 -8.61 1.80
N GLY A 205 -14.72 -9.43 0.83
CA GLY A 205 -15.61 -10.24 0.01
C GLY A 205 -16.34 -9.42 -1.06
N PRO A 206 -16.99 -10.09 -2.02
CA PRO A 206 -17.76 -9.43 -3.06
C PRO A 206 -18.90 -8.62 -2.42
N GLN A 207 -18.96 -7.34 -2.75
CA GLN A 207 -20.08 -6.48 -2.34
C GLN A 207 -21.15 -6.52 -3.43
N LYS A 208 -22.42 -6.51 -3.03
CA LYS A 208 -23.53 -6.47 -3.99
C LYS A 208 -23.59 -5.07 -4.61
N ALA A 209 -23.19 -4.98 -5.86
CA ALA A 209 -23.37 -3.77 -6.66
C ALA A 209 -24.86 -3.58 -6.99
N ASP A 210 -25.33 -2.35 -6.80
CA ASP A 210 -26.66 -1.94 -7.25
C ASP A 210 -26.50 -1.14 -8.55
N TYR A 211 -27.07 -1.68 -9.61
CA TYR A 211 -27.00 -1.11 -10.95
C TYR A 211 -28.27 -0.34 -11.33
N GLU A 212 -29.29 -0.32 -10.48
CA GLU A 212 -30.58 0.30 -10.80
C GLU A 212 -30.45 1.81 -11.07
N ASN A 213 -29.56 2.48 -10.33
CA ASN A 213 -29.32 3.92 -10.42
C ASN A 213 -27.95 4.28 -11.04
N ALA A 214 -27.20 3.27 -11.51
CA ALA A 214 -25.85 3.47 -12.00
C ALA A 214 -25.86 4.03 -13.43
N HIS A 215 -25.22 5.19 -13.61
CA HIS A 215 -24.98 5.78 -14.93
C HIS A 215 -23.68 5.28 -15.55
N ALA A 216 -22.74 4.86 -14.72
CA ALA A 216 -21.44 4.37 -15.14
C ALA A 216 -20.86 3.39 -14.10
N VAL A 217 -19.86 2.61 -14.52
CA VAL A 217 -19.11 1.70 -13.65
C VAL A 217 -17.62 1.79 -13.91
N HIS A 218 -16.85 1.88 -12.83
CA HIS A 218 -15.39 1.84 -12.88
C HIS A 218 -14.90 0.40 -12.68
N HIS A 219 -14.11 -0.12 -13.62
CA HIS A 219 -13.63 -1.50 -13.61
C HIS A 219 -12.32 -1.70 -12.83
N TRP A 220 -11.74 -0.63 -12.28
CA TRP A 220 -10.56 -0.66 -11.40
C TRP A 220 -9.40 -1.48 -11.98
N SER A 221 -9.09 -1.31 -13.27
CA SER A 221 -8.20 -2.21 -14.02
C SER A 221 -6.77 -2.25 -13.47
N GLY A 222 -6.34 -1.18 -12.80
CA GLY A 222 -5.04 -1.11 -12.13
C GLY A 222 -3.86 -1.29 -13.09
N SER A 223 -4.00 -0.84 -14.34
CA SER A 223 -3.02 -1.03 -15.43
C SER A 223 -1.64 -0.40 -15.18
N TRP A 224 -1.55 0.47 -14.19
CA TRP A 224 -0.36 1.13 -13.69
C TRP A 224 0.34 0.36 -12.56
N VAL A 225 -0.31 -0.66 -12.01
CA VAL A 225 0.20 -1.52 -10.91
C VAL A 225 0.79 -2.84 -11.44
N ARG A 226 0.41 -3.28 -12.65
CA ARG A 226 0.85 -4.55 -13.23
C ARG A 226 1.98 -4.35 -14.26
N ASP A 227 3.12 -5.00 -14.02
CA ASP A 227 4.18 -5.15 -15.04
C ASP A 227 3.63 -5.90 -16.27
N VAL A 228 3.83 -5.33 -17.45
CA VAL A 228 3.45 -5.94 -18.74
C VAL A 228 4.41 -7.10 -19.04
N PRO A 229 3.94 -8.34 -19.27
CA PRO A 229 4.82 -9.45 -19.68
C PRO A 229 5.39 -9.20 -21.08
N GLY A 230 6.71 -9.23 -21.25
CA GLY A 230 7.34 -9.25 -22.59
C GLY A 230 8.70 -8.58 -22.77
N THR A 231 9.27 -7.90 -21.78
CA THR A 231 10.65 -7.38 -21.89
C THR A 231 11.65 -8.35 -21.26
N PRO A 232 12.67 -8.86 -22.00
CA PRO A 232 13.69 -9.69 -21.42
C PRO A 232 14.62 -8.81 -20.56
N ARG A 233 14.72 -9.10 -19.25
CA ARG A 233 15.76 -8.51 -18.40
C ARG A 233 16.89 -9.51 -18.20
N ALA A 234 18.09 -9.06 -18.56
CA ALA A 234 19.36 -9.61 -18.11
C ALA A 234 19.37 -9.75 -16.58
N SER A 235 20.07 -10.76 -16.08
CA SER A 235 20.24 -11.11 -14.67
C SER A 235 20.41 -9.89 -13.76
N VAL A 236 19.40 -9.58 -12.95
CA VAL A 236 19.52 -8.67 -11.80
C VAL A 236 18.99 -9.39 -10.58
N GLY A 237 19.74 -9.35 -9.48
CA GLY A 237 19.45 -10.02 -8.21
C GLY A 237 18.04 -9.75 -7.68
N LYS A 238 17.56 -10.61 -6.77
CA LYS A 238 16.19 -10.58 -6.22
C LYS A 238 15.83 -9.16 -5.77
N ARG A 239 14.68 -8.68 -6.23
CA ARG A 239 14.18 -7.31 -6.09
C ARG A 239 12.88 -7.37 -5.30
N PHE A 240 12.83 -6.71 -4.15
CA PHE A 240 11.64 -6.64 -3.31
C PHE A 240 11.03 -5.22 -3.35
N PRO A 241 9.69 -5.07 -3.40
CA PRO A 241 9.03 -3.79 -3.16
C PRO A 241 9.03 -3.42 -1.67
N PHE A 242 9.21 -2.14 -1.34
CA PHE A 242 9.22 -1.62 0.04
C PHE A 242 8.22 -0.48 0.19
N TRP A 243 7.50 -0.46 1.30
CA TRP A 243 6.56 0.59 1.68
C TRP A 243 7.02 1.18 3.02
N ALA A 244 7.72 2.32 3.01
CA ALA A 244 8.07 2.99 4.26
C ALA A 244 6.84 3.75 4.80
N SER A 245 6.47 3.54 6.06
CA SER A 245 5.36 4.28 6.68
C SER A 245 5.86 5.12 7.85
N GLN A 246 5.40 6.39 7.86
CA GLN A 246 5.50 7.39 8.92
C GLN A 246 6.89 8.03 9.10
N GLU A 247 7.28 8.88 8.15
CA GLU A 247 7.58 10.32 8.34
C GLU A 247 8.12 10.94 7.03
N LEU A 248 7.37 11.92 6.50
CA LEU A 248 7.65 13.02 5.54
C LEU A 248 8.70 12.94 4.40
N HIS A 249 9.33 11.80 4.12
CA HIS A 249 10.02 11.57 2.86
C HIS A 249 9.80 10.11 2.43
N PRO A 250 9.10 9.86 1.31
CA PRO A 250 9.31 8.59 0.64
C PRO A 250 10.76 8.53 0.21
N VAL A 251 11.51 7.61 0.80
CA VAL A 251 12.67 7.10 0.08
C VAL A 251 12.06 6.37 -1.11
N ALA A 252 12.30 6.91 -2.31
CA ALA A 252 11.88 6.37 -3.60
C ALA A 252 11.97 4.85 -3.62
N ASP A 253 11.04 4.18 -4.33
CA ASP A 253 11.04 2.74 -4.63
C ASP A 253 12.46 2.20 -4.83
N GLY A 254 13.04 1.79 -3.70
CA GLY A 254 14.44 1.48 -3.59
C GLY A 254 14.51 -0.03 -3.61
N LEU A 255 14.68 -0.59 -4.80
CA LEU A 255 14.97 -2.02 -4.97
C LEU A 255 16.16 -2.36 -4.07
N LEU A 256 15.90 -3.02 -2.94
CA LEU A 256 16.93 -3.43 -2.00
C LEU A 256 17.91 -4.35 -2.73
N ASN A 257 19.11 -3.85 -2.94
CA ASN A 257 20.19 -4.63 -3.51
C ASN A 257 20.80 -5.50 -2.41
N LEU A 258 20.15 -6.65 -2.14
CA LEU A 258 20.63 -7.61 -1.13
C LEU A 258 22.08 -8.01 -1.38
N ASP A 259 22.49 -8.18 -2.64
CA ASP A 259 23.87 -8.53 -2.97
C ASP A 259 24.86 -7.43 -2.57
N ALA A 260 24.47 -6.15 -2.65
CA ALA A 260 25.29 -5.06 -2.16
C ALA A 260 25.40 -5.07 -0.62
N GLN A 261 24.31 -5.37 0.10
CA GLN A 261 24.35 -5.47 1.57
C GLN A 261 25.14 -6.70 2.03
N ARG A 262 24.97 -7.85 1.38
CA ARG A 262 25.80 -9.06 1.56
C ARG A 262 27.28 -8.74 1.42
N ARG A 263 27.67 -8.02 0.36
CA ARG A 263 29.06 -7.58 0.17
C ARG A 263 29.53 -6.65 1.29
N ARG A 264 28.69 -5.74 1.78
CA ARG A 264 29.04 -4.84 2.90
C ARG A 264 29.28 -5.61 4.20
N TRP A 265 28.38 -6.51 4.57
CA TRP A 265 28.56 -7.35 5.76
C TRP A 265 29.76 -8.29 5.62
N ALA A 266 29.96 -8.89 4.45
CA ALA A 266 31.14 -9.71 4.16
C ALA A 266 32.45 -8.91 4.20
N SER A 267 32.43 -7.61 3.88
CA SER A 267 33.61 -6.73 3.91
C SER A 267 33.99 -6.22 5.31
N GLY A 268 33.35 -6.71 6.37
CA GLY A 268 33.67 -6.39 7.76
C GLY A 268 32.90 -5.21 8.35
N ALA A 269 31.87 -4.69 7.67
CA ALA A 269 30.92 -3.78 8.31
C ALA A 269 30.14 -4.54 9.40
N PRO A 270 30.01 -4.01 10.62
CA PRO A 270 29.37 -4.74 11.72
C PRO A 270 27.90 -5.02 11.39
N ALA A 271 27.55 -6.30 11.24
CA ALA A 271 26.16 -6.75 11.18
C ALA A 271 25.63 -6.79 12.63
N PRO A 272 24.68 -5.93 13.01
CA PRO A 272 24.16 -5.92 14.38
C PRO A 272 23.46 -7.24 14.68
N THR A 273 23.67 -7.77 15.89
CA THR A 273 23.02 -9.02 16.32
C THR A 273 21.51 -8.85 16.40
N VAL A 274 20.78 -9.81 15.84
CA VAL A 274 19.32 -9.90 15.99
C VAL A 274 18.98 -11.05 16.93
N SER A 275 18.20 -10.77 17.97
CA SER A 275 17.66 -11.75 18.89
C SER A 275 16.28 -12.18 18.42
N CYS A 276 16.15 -13.40 17.89
CA CYS A 276 14.87 -14.03 17.60
C CYS A 276 14.22 -14.46 18.92
N LEU A 277 13.00 -14.01 19.19
CA LEU A 277 12.29 -14.24 20.45
C LEU A 277 11.19 -15.27 20.25
N MET A 278 11.39 -16.46 20.80
CA MET A 278 10.43 -17.56 20.72
C MET A 278 9.84 -17.87 22.09
N VAL A 279 8.54 -17.64 22.24
CA VAL A 279 7.77 -18.08 23.42
C VAL A 279 7.00 -19.33 23.06
N THR A 280 7.06 -20.36 23.90
CA THR A 280 6.40 -21.65 23.64
C THR A 280 5.84 -22.26 24.92
N LYS A 281 4.82 -23.11 24.77
CA LYS A 281 4.17 -23.83 25.87
C LYS A 281 3.71 -25.20 25.40
N ASP A 282 4.38 -26.26 25.88
CA ASP A 282 4.04 -27.66 25.61
C ASP A 282 3.89 -27.99 24.11
N ARG A 283 4.68 -27.32 23.26
CA ARG A 283 4.61 -27.35 21.79
C ARG A 283 5.95 -27.76 21.15
N SER A 284 6.62 -28.75 21.73
CA SER A 284 7.97 -29.16 21.29
C SER A 284 8.07 -29.44 19.77
N SER A 285 7.04 -30.02 19.15
CA SER A 285 7.06 -30.36 17.72
C SER A 285 7.06 -29.13 16.80
N THR A 286 6.28 -28.09 17.11
CA THR A 286 6.25 -26.85 16.31
C THR A 286 7.48 -26.00 16.61
N ALA A 287 7.89 -25.90 17.88
CA ALA A 287 9.14 -25.24 18.29
C ALA A 287 10.38 -25.81 17.57
N ARG A 288 10.47 -27.14 17.40
CA ARG A 288 11.55 -27.79 16.61
C ARG A 288 11.57 -27.33 15.15
N ARG A 289 10.40 -27.09 14.53
CA ARG A 289 10.29 -26.56 13.16
C ARG A 289 10.74 -25.10 13.10
N ALA A 290 10.31 -24.27 14.05
CA ALA A 290 10.76 -22.88 14.15
C ALA A 290 12.28 -22.78 14.38
N ILE A 291 12.86 -23.64 15.23
CA ILE A 291 14.32 -23.75 15.42
C ILE A 291 15.03 -24.16 14.12
N THR A 292 14.45 -25.07 13.35
CA THR A 292 15.03 -25.47 12.05
C THR A 292 15.08 -24.28 11.09
N CYS A 293 14.02 -23.47 11.04
CA CYS A 293 14.00 -22.25 10.22
C CYS A 293 15.04 -21.22 10.70
N PHE A 294 15.26 -21.11 12.02
CA PHE A 294 16.26 -20.20 12.60
C PHE A 294 17.67 -20.61 12.16
N ARG A 295 18.00 -21.91 12.25
CA ARG A 295 19.31 -22.43 11.87
C ARG A 295 19.60 -22.27 10.36
N ALA A 296 18.54 -22.20 9.55
CA ALA A 296 18.64 -21.98 8.11
C ALA A 296 18.79 -20.50 7.71
N GLN A 297 18.67 -19.55 8.65
CA GLN A 297 18.81 -18.13 8.33
C GLN A 297 20.20 -17.81 7.77
N THR A 298 20.22 -16.95 6.77
CA THR A 298 21.42 -16.49 6.06
C THR A 298 22.10 -15.29 6.73
N TYR A 299 21.40 -14.58 7.62
CA TYR A 299 21.96 -13.44 8.33
C TYR A 299 23.06 -13.88 9.32
N PRO A 300 24.25 -13.25 9.30
CA PRO A 300 25.43 -13.79 9.96
C PRO A 300 25.44 -13.65 11.49
N SER A 301 24.69 -12.69 12.06
CA SER A 301 24.74 -12.36 13.48
C SER A 301 23.36 -12.55 14.14
N LEU A 302 23.12 -13.77 14.63
CA LEU A 302 21.83 -14.18 15.19
C LEU A 302 21.98 -14.90 16.52
N GLU A 303 20.99 -14.71 17.38
CA GLU A 303 20.71 -15.59 18.50
C GLU A 303 19.20 -15.90 18.56
N LEU A 304 18.86 -17.05 19.15
CA LEU A 304 17.49 -17.46 19.42
C LEU A 304 17.32 -17.58 20.94
N VAL A 305 16.38 -16.81 21.48
CA VAL A 305 15.98 -16.85 22.88
C VAL A 305 14.66 -17.60 22.97
N VAL A 306 14.70 -18.79 23.56
CA VAL A 306 13.52 -19.64 23.77
C VAL A 306 13.06 -19.52 25.21
N VAL A 307 11.87 -18.97 25.41
CA VAL A 307 11.20 -18.92 26.71
C VAL A 307 10.07 -19.93 26.72
N GLU A 308 10.17 -20.93 27.60
CA GLU A 308 9.20 -22.01 27.70
C GLU A 308 8.39 -21.92 29.01
N ASP A 309 7.06 -21.82 28.90
CA ASP A 309 6.08 -21.92 30.01
C ASP A 309 5.44 -23.33 30.03
N GLY A 310 6.28 -24.36 29.98
CA GLY A 310 5.89 -25.77 29.86
C GLY A 310 6.53 -26.65 30.92
N THR A 311 5.99 -27.87 31.07
CA THR A 311 6.41 -28.81 32.12
C THR A 311 7.22 -30.01 31.59
N ASP A 312 7.36 -30.14 30.28
CA ASP A 312 8.06 -31.25 29.62
C ASP A 312 9.50 -30.86 29.19
N ASP A 313 10.46 -31.72 29.49
CA ASP A 313 11.89 -31.55 29.18
C ASP A 313 12.25 -31.81 27.71
N ALA A 314 11.30 -32.27 26.88
CA ALA A 314 11.55 -32.68 25.51
C ALA A 314 12.16 -31.60 24.58
N LEU A 315 11.84 -30.31 24.81
CA LEU A 315 12.41 -29.21 24.04
C LEU A 315 13.82 -28.84 24.54
N GLU A 316 14.01 -28.79 25.85
CA GLU A 316 15.31 -28.52 26.49
C GLU A 316 16.36 -29.56 26.08
N GLN A 317 16.00 -30.84 26.14
CA GLN A 317 16.86 -31.93 25.70
C GLN A 317 17.23 -31.78 24.22
N TYR A 318 16.25 -31.47 23.35
CA TYR A 318 16.50 -31.26 21.93
C TYR A 318 17.47 -30.10 21.66
N VAL A 319 17.31 -28.97 22.35
CA VAL A 319 18.23 -27.82 22.21
C VAL A 319 19.64 -28.17 22.68
N ARG A 320 19.78 -28.91 23.78
CA ARG A 320 21.08 -29.40 24.27
C ARG A 320 21.76 -30.33 23.26
N GLU A 321 21.01 -31.27 22.68
CA GLU A 321 21.51 -32.22 21.67
C GLU A 321 21.90 -31.53 20.36
N LEU A 322 21.20 -30.45 19.98
CA LEU A 322 21.57 -29.64 18.80
C LEU A 322 22.95 -28.98 18.95
N GLY A 323 23.33 -28.59 20.17
CA GLY A 323 24.63 -27.99 20.47
C GLY A 323 24.92 -26.67 19.73
N ASP A 324 23.90 -25.98 19.20
CA ASP A 324 24.05 -24.70 18.51
C ASP A 324 24.18 -23.57 19.56
N PRO A 325 25.36 -22.95 19.71
CA PRO A 325 25.60 -21.96 20.77
C PRO A 325 24.77 -20.68 20.60
N ARG A 326 24.14 -20.47 19.43
CA ARG A 326 23.25 -19.33 19.16
C ARG A 326 21.88 -19.51 19.81
N ILE A 327 21.52 -20.72 20.25
CA ILE A 327 20.19 -21.03 20.79
C ILE A 327 20.28 -21.14 22.30
N ARG A 328 19.53 -20.29 23.01
CA ARG A 328 19.45 -20.27 24.47
C ARG A 328 18.04 -20.62 24.91
N HIS A 329 17.91 -21.67 25.70
CA HIS A 329 16.63 -22.14 26.23
C HIS A 329 16.49 -21.76 27.71
N HIS A 330 15.32 -21.23 28.05
CA HIS A 330 14.97 -20.76 29.38
C HIS A 330 13.58 -21.29 29.75
N ARG A 331 13.53 -22.30 30.61
CA ARG A 331 12.28 -22.77 31.22
C ARG A 331 11.89 -21.87 32.38
N LEU A 332 10.66 -21.38 32.36
CA LEU A 332 10.07 -20.65 33.47
C LEU A 332 9.20 -21.57 34.34
N PRO A 333 9.01 -21.24 35.62
CA PRO A 333 8.03 -21.93 36.45
C PRO A 333 6.61 -21.81 35.85
N PRO A 334 5.79 -22.88 35.86
CA PRO A 334 4.48 -22.92 35.21
C PRO A 334 3.40 -22.16 36.03
N GLU A 335 3.58 -20.84 36.17
CA GLU A 335 2.72 -19.96 36.96
C GLU A 335 1.50 -19.44 36.17
N GLY A 336 1.37 -19.82 34.90
CA GLY A 336 0.25 -19.40 34.06
C GLY A 336 0.29 -17.93 33.65
N ARG A 337 1.50 -17.39 33.49
CA ARG A 337 1.78 -16.00 33.13
C ARG A 337 1.09 -15.62 31.81
N PRO A 338 0.61 -14.37 31.67
CA PRO A 338 0.16 -13.83 30.39
C PRO A 338 1.25 -13.88 29.31
N LEU A 339 0.85 -14.04 28.05
CA LEU A 339 1.78 -14.15 26.92
C LEU A 339 2.67 -12.91 26.78
N GLY A 340 2.14 -11.71 27.04
CA GLY A 340 2.94 -10.49 27.03
C GLY A 340 4.01 -10.44 28.12
N GLU A 341 3.78 -11.06 29.29
CA GLU A 341 4.83 -11.18 30.30
C GLU A 341 5.94 -12.12 29.83
N LEU A 342 5.58 -13.25 29.21
CA LEU A 342 6.55 -14.18 28.62
C LEU A 342 7.37 -13.53 27.48
N ARG A 343 6.73 -12.72 26.62
CA ARG A 343 7.44 -11.94 25.59
C ARG A 343 8.39 -10.92 26.21
N ASN A 344 7.99 -10.25 27.28
CA ASN A 344 8.88 -9.34 28.01
C ASN A 344 10.08 -10.05 28.66
N GLU A 345 9.91 -11.29 29.15
CA GLU A 345 11.03 -12.11 29.63
C GLU A 345 11.98 -12.48 28.48
N ALA A 346 11.45 -12.83 27.30
CA ALA A 346 12.29 -13.08 26.13
C ALA A 346 13.09 -11.82 25.72
N VAL A 347 12.46 -10.64 25.74
CA VAL A 347 13.13 -9.35 25.50
C VAL A 347 14.21 -9.05 26.56
N SER A 348 13.97 -9.38 27.84
CA SER A 348 14.94 -9.14 28.90
C SER A 348 16.20 -10.00 28.73
N LEU A 349 16.03 -11.25 28.30
CA LEU A 349 17.10 -12.22 28.05
C LEU A 349 17.86 -11.99 26.74
N ALA A 350 17.27 -11.28 25.77
CA ALA A 350 17.89 -10.92 24.51
C ALA A 350 19.12 -10.02 24.70
N THR A 351 20.21 -10.30 24.00
CA THR A 351 21.47 -9.53 24.05
C THR A 351 21.70 -8.67 22.81
N GLY A 352 20.99 -8.95 21.71
CA GLY A 352 21.11 -8.20 20.46
C GLY A 352 20.48 -6.80 20.55
N PRO A 353 21.04 -5.81 19.81
CA PRO A 353 20.44 -4.49 19.67
C PRO A 353 19.13 -4.49 18.87
N TYR A 354 18.83 -5.56 18.12
CA TYR A 354 17.55 -5.76 17.44
C TYR A 354 16.88 -7.02 17.95
N VAL A 355 15.56 -7.01 18.01
CA VAL A 355 14.74 -8.18 18.30
C VAL A 355 13.87 -8.54 17.10
N CYS A 356 13.61 -9.83 16.92
CA CYS A 356 12.75 -10.37 15.88
C CYS A 356 11.68 -11.25 16.52
N GLN A 357 10.42 -11.00 16.20
CA GLN A 357 9.30 -11.85 16.60
C GLN A 357 9.43 -13.22 15.90
N TRP A 358 9.39 -14.31 16.69
CA TRP A 358 9.68 -15.67 16.23
C TRP A 358 8.75 -16.69 16.91
N ASP A 359 7.50 -16.73 16.49
CA ASP A 359 6.48 -17.62 17.04
C ASP A 359 6.76 -19.10 16.69
N ASP A 360 6.29 -20.00 17.57
CA ASP A 360 6.65 -21.43 17.50
C ASP A 360 5.87 -22.23 16.45
N ASP A 361 4.79 -21.69 15.90
CA ASP A 361 3.87 -22.33 14.97
C ASP A 361 3.98 -21.85 13.51
N ASP A 362 4.89 -20.92 13.24
CA ASP A 362 5.14 -20.35 11.90
C ASP A 362 6.37 -20.94 11.20
N LEU A 363 6.48 -20.65 9.90
CA LEU A 363 7.62 -21.00 9.05
C LEU A 363 8.30 -19.73 8.52
N TYR A 364 9.64 -19.78 8.45
CA TYR A 364 10.44 -18.63 8.05
C TYR A 364 11.42 -18.98 6.94
N ASP A 365 11.45 -18.15 5.90
CA ASP A 365 12.39 -18.31 4.80
C ASP A 365 13.83 -18.02 5.26
N PRO A 366 14.85 -18.74 4.75
CA PRO A 366 16.27 -18.48 5.03
C PRO A 366 16.72 -17.02 4.86
N GLU A 367 16.07 -16.24 4.01
CA GLU A 367 16.42 -14.84 3.72
C GLU A 367 15.60 -13.83 4.54
N ARG A 368 14.72 -14.25 5.47
CA ARG A 368 13.83 -13.35 6.23
C ARG A 368 14.60 -12.26 6.97
N VAL A 369 15.41 -12.64 7.97
CA VAL A 369 16.08 -11.67 8.83
C VAL A 369 17.09 -10.84 8.03
N GLU A 370 17.76 -11.47 7.07
CA GLU A 370 18.69 -10.79 6.16
C GLU A 370 18.01 -9.67 5.39
N THR A 371 16.84 -9.95 4.82
CA THR A 371 16.08 -8.97 4.02
C THR A 371 15.58 -7.81 4.87
N GLN A 372 15.01 -8.10 6.04
CA GLN A 372 14.48 -7.07 6.93
C GLN A 372 15.60 -6.18 7.51
N MET A 373 16.74 -6.77 7.89
CA MET A 373 17.89 -6.00 8.37
C MET A 373 18.56 -5.17 7.28
N ALA A 374 18.61 -5.69 6.06
CA ALA A 374 19.10 -4.94 4.91
C ALA A 374 18.19 -3.73 4.61
N ALA A 375 16.87 -3.86 4.76
CA ALA A 375 15.93 -2.74 4.65
C ALA A 375 16.14 -1.69 5.75
N ILE A 376 16.23 -2.14 7.01
CA ILE A 376 16.53 -1.28 8.18
C ILE A 376 17.81 -0.47 7.95
N ALA A 377 18.90 -1.14 7.58
CA ALA A 377 20.19 -0.50 7.38
C ALA A 377 20.22 0.44 6.18
N SER A 378 19.59 0.07 5.06
CA SER A 378 19.60 0.87 3.83
C SER A 378 18.79 2.15 3.97
N LEU A 379 17.70 2.09 4.74
CA LEU A 379 16.79 3.22 4.91
C LEU A 379 17.06 4.00 6.20
N GLY A 380 17.89 3.47 7.11
CA GLY A 380 18.09 4.06 8.43
C GLY A 380 16.80 4.04 9.26
N ALA A 381 16.06 2.94 9.20
CA ALA A 381 14.84 2.71 9.97
C ALA A 381 15.17 2.10 11.34
N ASP A 382 14.23 2.15 12.27
CA ASP A 382 14.31 1.53 13.59
C ASP A 382 13.63 0.15 13.60
N ALA A 383 12.60 -0.03 12.78
CA ALA A 383 11.83 -1.27 12.70
C ALA A 383 11.42 -1.63 11.27
N CYS A 384 11.14 -2.92 11.07
CA CYS A 384 10.73 -3.52 9.82
C CYS A 384 9.58 -4.50 10.03
N PHE A 385 8.56 -4.43 9.18
CA PHE A 385 7.48 -5.41 9.08
C PHE A 385 7.44 -6.00 7.67
N LEU A 386 6.80 -7.15 7.50
CA LEU A 386 6.34 -7.59 6.19
C LEU A 386 4.98 -6.95 5.90
N ALA A 387 4.77 -6.53 4.66
CA ALA A 387 3.50 -5.95 4.23
C ALA A 387 2.42 -7.04 4.13
N ARG A 388 2.80 -8.22 3.62
CA ARG A 388 1.95 -9.40 3.45
C ARG A 388 2.69 -10.62 3.96
N GLU A 389 1.94 -11.65 4.32
CA GLU A 389 2.45 -12.94 4.76
C GLU A 389 1.79 -14.03 3.92
N ARG A 390 2.50 -15.12 3.69
CA ARG A 390 1.90 -16.33 3.15
C ARG A 390 1.17 -17.02 4.30
N LEU A 391 0.01 -17.60 4.04
CA LEU A 391 -0.79 -18.31 5.02
C LEU A 391 -1.02 -19.74 4.54
N TRP A 392 -0.63 -20.71 5.36
CA TRP A 392 -0.83 -22.12 5.06
C TRP A 392 -1.85 -22.77 6.00
N TRP A 393 -2.90 -23.37 5.43
CA TRP A 393 -3.85 -24.22 6.16
C TRP A 393 -3.65 -25.70 5.78
N PRO A 394 -2.81 -26.45 6.53
CA PRO A 394 -2.50 -27.84 6.23
C PRO A 394 -3.73 -28.73 6.05
N ALA A 395 -4.71 -28.62 6.96
CA ALA A 395 -5.91 -29.45 6.95
C ALA A 395 -6.80 -29.22 5.71
N ARG A 396 -6.66 -28.07 5.05
CA ARG A 396 -7.41 -27.71 3.84
C ARG A 396 -6.57 -27.77 2.58
N HIS A 397 -5.29 -28.11 2.70
CA HIS A 397 -4.31 -27.98 1.62
C HIS A 397 -4.36 -26.62 0.91
N LYS A 398 -4.59 -25.53 1.67
CA LYS A 398 -4.81 -24.19 1.10
C LYS A 398 -3.66 -23.25 1.46
N LEU A 399 -3.05 -22.66 0.43
CA LEU A 399 -2.09 -21.58 0.53
C LEU A 399 -2.77 -20.27 0.11
N ALA A 400 -2.55 -19.19 0.85
CA ALA A 400 -2.98 -17.85 0.45
C ALA A 400 -1.88 -16.84 0.73
N ILE A 401 -2.03 -15.64 0.18
CA ILE A 401 -1.27 -14.46 0.56
C ILE A 401 -2.24 -13.55 1.29
N SER A 402 -1.83 -13.04 2.44
CA SER A 402 -2.64 -12.14 3.24
C SER A 402 -2.76 -10.76 2.58
N CYS A 403 -3.69 -9.96 3.08
CA CYS A 403 -3.76 -8.57 2.68
C CYS A 403 -2.60 -7.75 3.24
N ALA A 404 -2.34 -6.60 2.62
CA ALA A 404 -1.29 -5.70 3.08
C ALA A 404 -1.69 -5.05 4.42
N ARG A 405 -0.94 -5.31 5.49
CA ARG A 405 -1.05 -4.64 6.80
C ARG A 405 0.26 -4.71 7.59
N VAL A 406 0.26 -4.07 8.76
CA VAL A 406 1.30 -4.30 9.77
C VAL A 406 1.04 -5.68 10.36
N TRP A 407 1.89 -6.65 10.03
CA TRP A 407 1.82 -7.99 10.57
C TRP A 407 2.75 -8.13 11.77
N GLU A 408 2.17 -8.19 12.96
CA GLU A 408 2.90 -8.15 14.23
C GLU A 408 3.89 -9.31 14.38
N GLY A 409 3.51 -10.51 13.89
CA GLY A 409 4.36 -11.70 13.83
C GLY A 409 5.65 -11.50 13.03
N SER A 410 5.60 -10.65 11.99
CA SER A 410 6.74 -10.39 11.11
C SER A 410 7.77 -9.40 11.66
N MET A 411 7.52 -8.76 12.80
CA MET A 411 8.28 -7.60 13.28
C MET A 411 9.76 -7.88 13.55
N VAL A 412 10.63 -6.98 13.06
CA VAL A 412 12.01 -6.80 13.49
C VAL A 412 12.17 -5.36 13.98
N CYS A 413 12.67 -5.14 15.19
CA CYS A 413 12.69 -3.79 15.80
C CYS A 413 13.97 -3.57 16.63
N ALA A 414 14.48 -2.34 16.65
CA ALA A 414 15.52 -1.91 17.58
C ALA A 414 15.02 -2.13 19.02
N LYS A 415 15.80 -2.86 19.82
CA LYS A 415 15.39 -3.33 21.16
C LYS A 415 15.08 -2.17 22.11
N ASP A 416 15.86 -1.08 22.03
CA ASP A 416 15.68 0.13 22.86
C ASP A 416 14.46 0.97 22.45
N ARG A 417 13.88 0.69 21.28
CA ARG A 417 12.66 1.31 20.77
C ARG A 417 11.42 0.45 20.99
N LEU A 418 11.57 -0.81 21.37
CA LEU A 418 10.45 -1.73 21.55
C LEU A 418 9.65 -1.36 22.83
N PRO A 419 8.35 -1.04 22.71
CA PRO A 419 7.47 -0.88 23.85
C PRO A 419 7.34 -2.19 24.63
N ARG A 420 7.06 -2.08 25.93
CA ARG A 420 6.78 -3.25 26.76
C ARG A 420 5.47 -3.89 26.34
N TYR A 421 5.44 -5.22 26.19
CA TYR A 421 4.20 -5.94 25.92
C TYR A 421 3.24 -5.82 27.12
N PRO A 422 1.94 -5.48 26.91
CA PRO A 422 0.95 -5.48 27.97
C PRO A 422 0.69 -6.90 28.48
N ALA A 423 0.26 -7.04 29.74
CA ALA A 423 -0.02 -8.32 30.39
C ALA A 423 -1.32 -8.97 29.88
N LEU A 424 -1.38 -9.27 28.57
CA LEU A 424 -2.49 -9.93 27.89
C LEU A 424 -2.12 -11.37 27.56
N ARG A 425 -3.13 -12.24 27.49
CA ARG A 425 -2.98 -13.66 27.11
C ARG A 425 -2.99 -13.90 25.60
N ARG A 426 -3.49 -12.93 24.83
CA ARG A 426 -3.59 -12.96 23.36
C ARG A 426 -3.68 -11.52 22.86
N GLY A 427 -3.07 -11.25 21.71
CA GLY A 427 -3.11 -9.94 21.06
C GLY A 427 -2.34 -8.88 21.84
N GLU A 428 -1.38 -9.30 22.68
CA GLU A 428 -0.44 -8.43 23.39
C GLU A 428 0.49 -7.68 22.44
N ASP A 429 0.65 -8.16 21.21
CA ASP A 429 1.58 -7.63 20.22
C ASP A 429 0.99 -6.59 19.29
N THR A 430 -0.31 -6.66 19.00
CA THR A 430 -1.04 -5.59 18.31
C THR A 430 -0.75 -4.21 18.90
N PRO A 431 -0.95 -3.94 20.21
CA PRO A 431 -0.67 -2.61 20.77
C PRO A 431 0.82 -2.25 20.75
N VAL A 432 1.73 -3.24 20.79
CA VAL A 432 3.18 -3.00 20.67
C VAL A 432 3.53 -2.60 19.24
N ALA A 433 3.04 -3.33 18.24
CA ALA A 433 3.27 -3.02 16.84
C ALA A 433 2.68 -1.67 16.44
N GLU A 434 1.46 -1.35 16.89
CA GLU A 434 0.83 -0.04 16.70
C GLU A 434 1.67 1.08 17.31
N GLU A 435 2.21 0.88 18.52
CA GLU A 435 3.06 1.85 19.19
C GLU A 435 4.43 2.01 18.50
N VAL A 436 5.05 0.92 18.03
CA VAL A 436 6.27 0.96 17.21
C VAL A 436 6.02 1.77 15.95
N VAL A 437 4.94 1.49 15.23
CA VAL A 437 4.56 2.25 14.02
C VAL A 437 4.37 3.73 14.33
N ARG A 438 3.80 4.06 15.48
CA ARG A 438 3.54 5.44 15.91
C ARG A 438 4.79 6.22 16.31
N THR A 439 5.82 5.54 16.84
CA THR A 439 6.94 6.19 17.55
C THR A 439 8.31 6.00 16.90
N CYS A 440 8.42 5.07 15.96
CA CYS A 440 9.67 4.66 15.35
C CYS A 440 9.65 4.94 13.84
N ARG A 441 10.84 5.03 13.24
CA ARG A 441 10.94 5.03 11.78
C ARG A 441 10.76 3.60 11.27
N VAL A 442 9.68 3.35 10.53
CA VAL A 442 9.31 1.99 10.11
C VAL A 442 9.43 1.80 8.59
N VAL A 443 10.00 0.66 8.20
CA VAL A 443 9.92 0.14 6.82
C VAL A 443 9.00 -1.08 6.78
N SER A 444 8.19 -1.20 5.72
CA SER A 444 7.48 -2.43 5.39
C SER A 444 8.07 -3.05 4.13
N VAL A 445 8.29 -4.37 4.12
CA VAL A 445 8.81 -5.14 2.99
C VAL A 445 7.70 -6.00 2.42
N ASP A 446 7.43 -5.89 1.13
CA ASP A 446 6.43 -6.73 0.49
C ASP A 446 7.05 -8.00 -0.11
N ALA A 447 7.35 -8.95 0.76
CA ALA A 447 7.95 -10.24 0.43
C ALA A 447 7.24 -11.37 1.20
N PRO A 448 5.99 -11.70 0.83
CA PRO A 448 5.16 -12.65 1.58
C PRO A 448 5.76 -14.05 1.68
N GLU A 449 6.66 -14.43 0.78
CA GLU A 449 7.38 -15.71 0.85
C GLU A 449 8.31 -15.84 2.06
N LEU A 450 8.69 -14.73 2.70
CA LEU A 450 9.61 -14.72 3.85
C LEU A 450 8.99 -15.27 5.14
N TYR A 451 7.67 -15.42 5.17
CA TYR A 451 6.89 -15.75 6.37
C TYR A 451 5.67 -16.59 5.98
N THR A 452 5.41 -17.72 6.65
CA THR A 452 4.34 -18.68 6.23
C THR A 452 3.63 -19.39 7.35
#